data_AF-A0A3P6FXB5-F1
#
_entry.id   AF-A0A3P6FXB5-F1
#
_cell.length_a   1.000
_cell.length_b   1.000
_cell.length_c   1.000
_cell.angle_alpha   90.00
_cell.angle_beta   90.00
_cell.angle_gamma   90.00
#
_symmetry.space_group_name_H-M   'P 1'
#
loop_
_entity.id
_entity.type
_entity.pdbx_description
1 polymer ?
#
loop_
_entity_poly.entity_id
_entity_poly.type
_entity_poly.pdbx_seq_one_letter_code
_entity_poly.pdbx_strand_id
1 'polypeptide(L)'
;MCYIWRDPKDTFISLWLFFQKKRSESGPLNGIEESFDMFCQGVSGNGPYLDHVLAYWKAHQENSDQILFLKYETLSADPLPHVKRLAEFMGYGFTAEEEKSGVVEKVVNLCSFEKLKNLETNKGDKVREDHPSAFTKSSYFRNGKTGDW
;
A
#
# COMPACT_ATOMS: atom_id res chain seq x y z
N MET A 1 -15.83 2.05 2.54
CA MET A 1 -14.39 2.34 2.76
C MET A 1 -13.58 1.07 2.63
N CYS A 2 -12.42 1.11 1.99
CA CYS A 2 -11.50 -0.04 1.95
C CYS A 2 -10.25 0.30 2.76
N TYR A 3 -9.94 -0.51 3.77
CA TYR A 3 -8.76 -0.35 4.62
C TYR A 3 -7.79 -1.50 4.37
N ILE A 4 -6.51 -1.20 4.23
CA ILE A 4 -5.45 -2.20 4.06
C ILE A 4 -4.37 -1.99 5.12
N TRP A 5 -3.93 -3.08 5.75
CA TRP A 5 -2.79 -3.09 6.66
C TRP A 5 -1.75 -4.14 6.22
N ARG A 6 -0.59 -4.14 6.87
CA ARG A 6 0.58 -4.93 6.50
C ARG A 6 1.35 -5.34 7.76
N ASP A 7 2.21 -6.35 7.69
CA ASP A 7 3.12 -6.63 8.81
C ASP A 7 3.89 -5.34 9.23
N PRO A 8 3.93 -5.01 10.54
CA PRO A 8 4.53 -3.75 11.00
C PRO A 8 6.03 -3.65 10.72
N LYS A 9 6.76 -4.77 10.64
CA LYS A 9 8.21 -4.78 10.37
C LYS A 9 8.49 -4.36 8.93
N ASP A 10 7.79 -4.99 7.99
CA ASP A 10 7.82 -4.62 6.58
C ASP A 10 7.32 -3.18 6.34
N THR A 11 6.29 -2.78 7.09
CA THR A 11 5.73 -1.42 7.03
C THR A 11 6.77 -0.39 7.46
N PHE A 12 7.46 -0.62 8.57
CA PHE A 12 8.52 0.24 9.05
C PHE A 12 9.66 0.39 8.02
N ILE A 13 10.18 -0.72 7.51
CA ILE A 13 11.26 -0.69 6.51
C ILE A 13 10.81 0.02 5.24
N SER A 14 9.58 -0.21 4.80
CA SER A 14 8.99 0.52 3.68
C SER A 14 8.91 2.03 3.94
N LEU A 15 8.49 2.43 5.14
CA LEU A 15 8.32 3.83 5.54
C LEU A 15 9.68 4.56 5.61
N TRP A 16 10.64 3.98 6.31
CA TRP A 16 11.97 4.55 6.51
C TRP A 16 12.69 4.74 5.17
N LEU A 17 12.73 3.70 4.32
CA LEU A 17 13.34 3.78 2.99
C LEU A 17 12.58 4.72 2.04
N PHE A 18 11.27 4.86 2.20
CA PHE A 18 10.49 5.82 1.40
C PHE A 18 10.85 7.26 1.76
N PHE A 19 10.91 7.60 3.05
CA PHE A 19 11.25 8.95 3.48
C PHE A 19 12.70 9.34 3.16
N GLN A 20 13.63 8.38 3.03
CA GLN A 20 14.98 8.69 2.54
C GLN A 20 14.99 9.26 1.13
N LYS A 21 13.96 8.99 0.32
CA LYS A 21 13.81 9.53 -1.04
C LYS A 21 13.08 10.87 -1.08
N LYS A 22 12.69 11.42 0.08
CA LYS A 22 12.00 12.71 0.15
C LYS A 22 12.98 13.83 -0.21
N ARG A 23 12.63 14.64 -1.21
CA ARG A 23 13.30 15.90 -1.51
C ARG A 23 12.90 16.91 -0.43
N SER A 24 13.79 17.13 0.55
CA SER A 24 13.53 17.99 1.70
C SER A 24 14.79 18.74 2.10
N GLU A 25 14.61 19.99 2.53
CA GLU A 25 15.68 20.82 3.08
C GLU A 25 15.91 20.56 4.58
N SER A 26 15.08 19.72 5.21
CA SER A 26 15.08 19.47 6.67
C SER A 26 16.22 18.56 7.16
N GLY A 27 17.22 18.29 6.34
CA GLY A 27 18.34 17.40 6.66
C GLY A 27 18.03 15.91 6.50
N PRO A 28 19.01 15.03 6.77
CA PRO A 28 18.83 13.59 6.68
C PRO A 28 17.88 13.09 7.77
N LEU A 29 17.24 11.95 7.52
CA LEU A 29 16.48 11.25 8.55
C LEU A 29 17.39 10.74 9.68
N ASN A 30 16.77 10.48 10.82
CA ASN A 30 17.36 9.71 11.91
C ASN A 30 17.87 8.34 11.40
N GLY A 31 18.83 7.78 12.14
CA GLY A 31 19.33 6.43 11.90
C GLY A 31 18.20 5.39 12.00
N ILE A 32 18.41 4.20 11.43
CA ILE A 32 17.37 3.16 11.41
C ILE A 32 16.94 2.74 12.81
N GLU A 33 17.88 2.61 13.76
CA GLU A 33 17.59 2.19 15.14
C GLU A 33 16.72 3.21 15.87
N GLU A 34 17.09 4.49 15.81
CA GLU A 34 16.29 5.58 16.41
C GLU A 34 14.92 5.70 15.73
N SER A 35 14.87 5.61 14.40
CA SER A 35 13.60 5.63 13.66
C SER A 35 12.70 4.46 14.04
N PHE A 36 13.28 3.28 14.29
CA PHE A 36 12.55 2.09 14.71
C PHE A 36 12.03 2.24 16.14
N ASP A 37 12.85 2.73 17.07
CA ASP A 37 12.42 3.00 18.45
C ASP A 37 11.25 4.00 18.47
N MET A 38 11.35 5.09 17.71
CA MET A 38 10.26 6.05 17.53
C MET A 38 8.99 5.38 16.98
N PHE A 39 9.11 4.53 15.95
CA PHE A 39 7.97 3.79 15.38
C PHE A 39 7.32 2.85 16.41
N CYS A 40 8.13 2.13 17.20
CA CYS A 40 7.66 1.25 18.28
C CYS A 40 6.94 2.02 19.39
N GLN A 41 7.40 3.23 19.71
CA GLN A 41 6.75 4.14 20.66
C GLN A 41 5.52 4.86 20.08
N GLY A 42 5.21 4.62 18.80
CA GLY A 42 4.09 5.25 18.11
C GLY A 42 4.35 6.68 17.64
N VAL A 43 5.59 7.17 17.76
CA VAL A 43 6.04 8.49 17.29
C VAL A 43 6.38 8.41 15.80
N SER A 44 5.35 8.24 14.99
CA SER A 44 5.45 8.20 13.52
C SER A 44 4.32 9.01 12.88
N GLY A 45 4.48 9.39 11.60
CA GLY A 45 3.37 9.98 10.84
C GLY A 45 2.14 9.05 10.85
N ASN A 46 0.98 9.56 11.27
CA ASN A 46 -0.26 8.80 11.50
C ASN A 46 -0.13 7.65 12.52
N GLY A 47 0.91 7.68 13.36
CA GLY A 47 1.09 6.72 14.45
C GLY A 47 0.17 7.01 15.65
N PRO A 48 0.06 6.05 16.59
CA PRO A 48 0.74 4.76 16.60
C PRO A 48 0.16 3.77 15.56
N TYR A 49 1.02 3.01 14.88
CA TYR A 49 0.60 2.15 13.77
C TYR A 49 -0.43 1.08 14.20
N LEU A 50 -0.18 0.41 15.32
CA LEU A 50 -1.07 -0.66 15.79
C LEU A 50 -2.43 -0.13 16.25
N ASP A 51 -2.46 1.04 16.89
CA ASP A 51 -3.71 1.71 17.28
C ASP A 51 -4.51 2.11 16.03
N HIS A 52 -3.83 2.61 15.00
CA HIS A 52 -4.45 2.91 13.71
C HIS A 52 -5.10 1.65 13.11
N VAL A 53 -4.38 0.53 13.04
CA VAL A 53 -4.93 -0.74 12.51
C VAL A 53 -6.10 -1.23 13.36
N LEU A 54 -5.97 -1.17 14.70
CA LEU A 54 -6.98 -1.63 15.64
C LEU A 54 -8.28 -0.81 15.56
N ALA A 55 -8.18 0.51 15.38
CA ALA A 55 -9.36 1.36 15.24
C ALA A 55 -10.20 0.99 14.02
N TYR A 56 -9.57 0.79 12.86
CA TYR A 56 -10.28 0.35 11.65
C TYR A 56 -10.75 -1.10 11.74
N TRP A 57 -10.04 -1.97 12.46
CA TRP A 57 -10.48 -3.33 12.72
C TRP A 57 -11.77 -3.33 13.55
N LYS A 58 -11.84 -2.56 14.63
CA LYS A 58 -13.06 -2.42 15.44
C LYS A 58 -14.22 -1.86 14.62
N ALA A 59 -13.98 -0.81 13.83
CA ALA A 59 -15.00 -0.24 12.96
C ALA A 59 -15.50 -1.26 11.90
N HIS A 60 -14.61 -2.09 11.36
CA HIS A 60 -14.99 -3.20 10.48
C HIS A 60 -15.85 -4.26 11.19
N GLN A 61 -15.53 -4.59 12.45
CA GLN A 61 -16.33 -5.53 13.23
C GLN A 61 -17.74 -5.00 13.53
N GLU A 62 -17.87 -3.69 13.74
CA GLU A 62 -19.17 -3.04 13.98
C GLU A 62 -19.99 -2.87 12.70
N ASN A 63 -19.33 -2.65 11.55
CA ASN A 63 -20.00 -2.38 10.29
C ASN A 63 -19.23 -2.96 9.07
N SER A 64 -19.28 -4.29 8.96
CA SER A 64 -18.56 -5.04 7.92
C SER A 64 -19.00 -4.69 6.50
N ASP A 65 -20.23 -4.21 6.34
CA ASP A 65 -20.80 -3.84 5.04
C ASP A 65 -20.31 -2.48 4.55
N GLN A 66 -19.83 -1.61 5.46
CA GLN A 66 -19.29 -0.29 5.11
C GLN A 66 -17.77 -0.26 5.05
N ILE A 67 -17.07 -1.24 5.64
CA ILE A 67 -15.61 -1.28 5.68
C ILE A 67 -15.10 -2.63 5.19
N LEU A 68 -14.45 -2.66 4.03
CA LEU A 68 -13.68 -3.80 3.57
C LEU A 68 -12.29 -3.75 4.20
N PHE A 69 -11.93 -4.76 4.98
CA PHE A 69 -10.65 -4.85 5.67
C PHE A 69 -9.73 -5.88 4.98
N LEU A 70 -8.59 -5.43 4.45
CA LEU A 70 -7.64 -6.23 3.68
C LEU A 70 -6.27 -6.27 4.37
N LYS A 71 -5.52 -7.34 4.11
CA LYS A 71 -4.13 -7.49 4.53
C LYS A 71 -3.23 -7.68 3.31
N TYR A 72 -2.14 -6.91 3.25
CA TYR A 72 -1.22 -6.85 2.12
C TYR A 72 -0.65 -8.23 1.76
N GLU A 73 -0.20 -9.01 2.74
CA GLU A 73 0.43 -10.31 2.49
C GLU A 73 -0.53 -11.28 1.78
N THR A 74 -1.77 -11.40 2.28
CA THR A 74 -2.82 -12.21 1.66
C THR A 74 -3.21 -11.69 0.28
N LEU A 75 -3.37 -10.37 0.12
CA LEU A 75 -3.67 -9.76 -1.18
C LEU A 75 -2.57 -10.03 -2.20
N SER A 76 -1.31 -9.92 -1.79
CA SER A 76 -0.17 -10.12 -2.67
C SER A 76 0.06 -11.59 -3.05
N ALA A 77 -0.29 -12.53 -2.16
CA ALA A 77 -0.12 -13.96 -2.38
C ALA A 77 -1.19 -14.54 -3.32
N ASP A 78 -2.45 -14.10 -3.19
CA ASP A 78 -3.56 -14.55 -4.04
C ASP A 78 -4.51 -13.39 -4.38
N PRO A 79 -4.16 -12.54 -5.37
CA PRO A 79 -4.89 -11.29 -5.61
C PRO A 79 -6.30 -11.47 -6.18
N LEU A 80 -6.57 -12.55 -6.93
CA LEU A 80 -7.83 -12.74 -7.65
C LEU A 80 -9.08 -12.71 -6.76
N PRO A 81 -9.20 -13.53 -5.70
CA PRO A 81 -10.38 -13.51 -4.83
C PRO A 81 -10.57 -12.16 -4.13
N HIS A 82 -9.47 -11.50 -3.76
CA HIS A 82 -9.53 -10.21 -3.08
C HIS A 82 -9.94 -9.07 -4.03
N VAL A 83 -9.49 -9.08 -5.28
CA VAL A 83 -9.91 -8.10 -6.30
C VAL A 83 -11.37 -8.29 -6.68
N LYS A 84 -11.85 -9.53 -6.82
CA LYS A 84 -13.29 -9.81 -7.01
C LYS A 84 -14.12 -9.27 -5.86
N ARG A 85 -13.72 -9.56 -4.61
CA ARG A 85 -14.38 -9.06 -3.40
C ARG A 85 -14.37 -7.54 -3.32
N LEU A 86 -13.27 -6.90 -3.70
CA LEU A 86 -13.16 -5.44 -3.74
C LEU A 86 -14.10 -4.84 -4.79
N ALA A 87 -14.17 -5.42 -5.98
CA ALA A 87 -15.06 -4.97 -7.04
C ALA A 87 -16.54 -5.06 -6.62
N GLU A 88 -16.94 -6.18 -6.02
CA GLU A 88 -18.28 -6.37 -5.45
C GLU A 88 -18.59 -5.32 -4.37
N PHE A 89 -17.66 -5.11 -3.44
CA PHE A 89 -17.80 -4.11 -2.38
C PHE A 89 -17.93 -2.68 -2.91
N MET A 90 -17.35 -2.38 -4.06
CA MET A 90 -17.47 -1.07 -4.72
C MET A 90 -18.77 -0.92 -5.53
N GLY A 91 -19.61 -1.96 -5.63
CA GLY A 91 -20.80 -1.98 -6.48
C GLY A 91 -20.49 -2.21 -7.96
N TYR A 92 -19.29 -2.71 -8.28
CA TYR A 92 -18.81 -3.00 -9.63
C TYR A 92 -18.34 -4.46 -9.74
N GLY A 93 -19.09 -5.38 -9.11
CA GLY A 93 -18.80 -6.81 -9.18
C GLY A 93 -18.67 -7.29 -10.63
N PHE A 94 -17.71 -8.19 -10.85
CA PHE A 94 -17.49 -8.76 -12.18
C PHE A 94 -18.65 -9.68 -12.57
N THR A 95 -19.10 -9.55 -13.80
CA THR A 95 -20.08 -10.47 -14.39
C THR A 95 -19.44 -11.83 -14.69
N ALA A 96 -20.27 -12.88 -14.79
CA ALA A 96 -19.78 -14.21 -15.16
C ALA A 96 -19.05 -14.23 -16.53
N GLU A 97 -19.43 -13.35 -17.46
CA GLU A 97 -18.76 -13.21 -18.75
C GLU A 97 -17.39 -12.54 -18.62
N GLU A 98 -17.25 -11.51 -17.78
CA GLU A 98 -15.98 -10.86 -17.48
C GLU A 98 -15.01 -11.83 -16.78
N GLU A 99 -15.50 -12.63 -15.84
CA GLU A 99 -14.69 -13.68 -15.23
C GLU A 99 -14.24 -14.72 -16.26
N LYS A 100 -15.16 -15.21 -17.11
CA LYS A 100 -14.83 -16.21 -18.14
C LYS A 100 -13.88 -15.68 -19.21
N SER A 101 -13.92 -14.38 -19.52
CA SER A 101 -13.08 -13.71 -20.51
C SER A 101 -11.75 -13.17 -19.93
N GLY A 102 -11.46 -13.47 -18.67
CA GLY A 102 -10.19 -13.16 -18.01
C GLY A 102 -10.01 -11.68 -17.66
N VAL A 103 -11.09 -10.94 -17.44
CA VAL A 103 -11.03 -9.51 -17.11
C VAL A 103 -10.41 -9.27 -15.74
N VAL A 104 -10.68 -10.15 -14.76
CA VAL A 104 -10.12 -10.04 -13.41
C VAL A 104 -8.59 -10.14 -13.44
N GLU A 105 -8.05 -11.08 -14.21
CA GLU A 105 -6.63 -11.28 -14.44
C GLU A 105 -5.99 -10.08 -15.14
N LYS A 106 -6.70 -9.48 -16.11
CA LYS A 106 -6.24 -8.25 -16.78
C LYS A 106 -6.14 -7.08 -15.82
N VAL A 107 -7.12 -6.91 -14.92
CA VAL A 107 -7.10 -5.87 -13.87
C VAL A 107 -5.94 -6.11 -12.90
N VAL A 108 -5.79 -7.34 -12.39
CA VAL A 108 -4.66 -7.71 -11.51
C VAL A 108 -3.32 -7.44 -12.19
N ASN A 109 -3.15 -7.84 -13.44
CA ASN A 109 -1.91 -7.61 -14.19
C ASN A 109 -1.62 -6.12 -14.42
N LEU A 110 -2.64 -5.33 -14.80
CA LEU A 110 -2.52 -3.89 -15.02
C LEU A 110 -2.07 -3.16 -13.75
N CYS A 111 -2.60 -3.57 -12.60
CA CYS A 111 -2.29 -2.99 -11.29
C CYS A 111 -1.10 -3.66 -10.57
N SER A 112 -0.48 -4.66 -11.19
CA SER A 112 0.61 -5.42 -10.55
C SER A 112 1.84 -4.54 -10.29
N PHE A 113 2.57 -4.89 -9.23
CA PHE A 113 3.80 -4.19 -8.88
C PHE A 113 4.80 -4.15 -10.05
N GLU A 114 5.02 -5.29 -10.71
CA GLU A 114 5.95 -5.39 -11.83
C GLU A 114 5.51 -4.55 -13.02
N LYS A 115 4.21 -4.53 -13.36
CA LYS A 115 3.71 -3.70 -14.46
C LYS A 115 3.90 -2.23 -14.15
N LEU A 116 3.47 -1.78 -12.97
CA LEU A 116 3.50 -0.37 -12.59
C LEU A 116 4.93 0.15 -12.38
N LYS A 117 5.81 -0.61 -11.73
CA LYS A 117 7.22 -0.24 -11.55
C LYS A 117 7.95 -0.01 -12.87
N ASN A 118 7.61 -0.80 -13.89
CA ASN A 118 8.29 -0.77 -15.19
C ASN A 118 7.69 0.22 -16.19
N LEU A 119 6.62 0.95 -15.85
CA LEU A 119 6.11 2.02 -16.70
C LEU A 119 7.11 3.16 -16.79
N GLU A 120 7.35 3.69 -17.98
CA GLU A 120 8.27 4.80 -18.19
C GLU A 120 7.93 6.02 -17.33
N THR A 121 6.64 6.29 -17.08
CA THR A 121 6.22 7.41 -16.20
C THR A 121 6.68 7.24 -14.74
N ASN A 122 6.94 6.01 -14.29
CA ASN A 122 7.33 5.69 -12.93
C ASN A 122 8.85 5.49 -12.75
N LYS A 123 9.66 5.72 -13.79
CA LYS A 123 11.11 5.57 -13.75
C LYS A 123 11.84 6.91 -13.52
N GLY A 124 13.04 6.81 -12.94
CA GLY A 124 13.94 7.94 -12.73
C GLY A 124 13.36 9.01 -11.79
N ASP A 125 13.63 10.28 -12.12
CA ASP A 125 13.28 11.44 -11.33
C ASP A 125 11.93 12.08 -11.65
N LYS A 126 11.09 11.38 -12.44
CA LYS A 126 9.78 11.87 -12.84
C LYS A 126 8.89 12.08 -11.63
N VAL A 127 8.21 13.22 -11.59
CA VAL A 127 7.25 13.59 -10.55
C VAL A 127 5.83 13.58 -11.10
N ARG A 128 4.87 13.77 -10.22
CA ARG A 128 3.47 14.03 -10.58
C ARG A 128 3.35 15.33 -11.37
N GLU A 129 2.46 15.33 -12.36
CA GLU A 129 2.20 16.50 -13.23
C GLU A 129 1.03 17.34 -12.70
N ASP A 130 0.14 16.72 -11.91
CA ASP A 130 -1.08 17.33 -11.40
C ASP A 130 -0.86 18.19 -10.14
N HIS A 131 0.16 17.88 -9.34
CA HIS A 131 0.52 18.68 -8.16
C HIS A 131 2.00 18.50 -7.79
N PRO A 132 2.67 19.54 -7.23
CA PRO A 132 3.98 19.39 -6.61
C PRO A 132 4.06 18.23 -5.62
N SER A 133 5.12 17.43 -5.71
CA SER A 133 5.39 16.29 -4.85
C SER A 133 6.85 16.30 -4.39
N ALA A 134 7.07 16.07 -3.10
CA ALA A 134 8.41 15.88 -2.54
C ALA A 134 9.04 14.53 -2.94
N PHE A 135 8.29 13.64 -3.58
CA PHE A 135 8.72 12.32 -4.01
C PHE A 135 8.63 12.16 -5.52
N THR A 136 9.61 11.45 -6.09
CA THR A 136 9.54 10.92 -7.45
C THR A 136 8.54 9.77 -7.53
N LYS A 137 7.95 9.54 -8.71
CA LYS A 137 7.06 8.40 -8.96
C LYS A 137 7.76 7.04 -8.71
N SER A 138 9.06 6.96 -8.96
CA SER A 138 9.88 5.76 -8.68
C SER A 138 10.01 5.44 -7.18
N SER A 139 9.78 6.41 -6.29
CA SER A 139 9.88 6.21 -4.85
C SER A 139 8.81 5.25 -4.32
N TYR A 140 7.64 5.19 -4.97
CA TYR A 140 6.51 4.33 -4.59
C TYR A 140 6.72 2.85 -4.94
N PHE A 141 7.68 2.52 -5.82
CA PHE A 141 7.90 1.15 -6.33
C PHE A 141 9.29 0.62 -5.94
N ARG A 142 9.44 0.15 -4.70
CA ARG A 142 10.71 -0.36 -4.16
C ARG A 142 10.96 -1.84 -4.49
N ASN A 143 10.47 -2.75 -3.63
CA ASN A 143 10.67 -4.20 -3.76
C ASN A 143 9.38 -4.98 -3.98
N GLY A 144 8.23 -4.51 -3.45
CA GLY A 144 6.93 -5.17 -3.67
C GLY A 144 6.81 -6.59 -3.10
N LYS A 145 7.68 -6.94 -2.14
CA LYS A 145 7.77 -8.27 -1.52
C LYS A 145 7.37 -8.20 -0.06
N THR A 146 6.90 -9.33 0.47
CA THR A 146 6.67 -9.59 1.89
C THR A 146 7.91 -10.19 2.54
N GLY A 147 8.23 -9.83 3.78
CA GLY A 147 9.37 -10.38 4.52
C GLY A 147 10.72 -9.79 4.13
N ASP A 148 10.77 -8.49 3.83
CA ASP A 148 11.98 -7.75 3.43
C ASP A 148 12.49 -6.87 4.59
N TRP A 149 12.21 -7.30 5.81
CA TRP A 149 12.62 -6.65 7.06
C TRP A 149 13.85 -7.29 7.70
#